data_AF-A0A7G2IY73-F1
#
_entry.id   AF-A0A7G2IY73-F1
#
_cell.length_a   1.000
_cell.length_b   1.000
_cell.length_c   1.000
_cell.angle_alpha   90.00
_cell.angle_beta   90.00
_cell.angle_gamma   90.00
#
_symmetry.space_group_name_H-M   'P 1'
#
loop_
_entity.id
_entity.type
_entity.pdbx_description
1 polymer ?
#
loop_
_entity_poly.entity_id
_entity_poly.type
_entity_poly.pdbx_seq_one_letter_code
_entity_poly.pdbx_strand_id
1 'polypeptide(L)'
;MIDDQYVVINATIALSEDYIATPAKESAIKTANGKMAKGDWKGAVDTLQLAGISVLQTQYLMPLNQTRKAVASAQKLLSSGKYYEANLVLKGAEEGIVIDSEMIGAGQ
;
A
#
# COMPACT_ATOMS: atom_id res chain seq x y z
N MET A 1 -11.62 -20.79 6.57
CA MET A 1 -10.96 -19.52 6.21
C MET A 1 -11.75 -18.43 6.91
N ILE A 2 -11.12 -17.51 7.62
CA ILE A 2 -11.86 -16.46 8.32
C ILE A 2 -12.40 -15.53 7.23
N ASP A 3 -13.72 -15.42 7.11
CA ASP A 3 -14.42 -14.49 6.21
C ASP A 3 -14.23 -13.04 6.71
N ASP A 4 -13.01 -12.52 6.65
CA ASP A 4 -12.73 -11.13 6.93
C ASP A 4 -12.48 -10.35 5.64
N GLN A 5 -13.04 -9.14 5.59
CA GLN A 5 -12.83 -8.24 4.48
C GLN A 5 -11.57 -7.43 4.75
N TYR A 6 -10.57 -7.57 3.88
CA TYR A 6 -9.39 -6.73 3.88
C TYR A 6 -9.69 -5.41 3.19
N VAL A 7 -9.51 -4.32 3.93
CA VAL A 7 -9.76 -2.95 3.45
C VAL A 7 -8.44 -2.24 3.27
N VAL A 8 -8.20 -1.66 2.09
CA VAL A 8 -7.05 -0.79 1.84
C VAL A 8 -7.23 0.48 2.67
N ILE A 9 -6.36 0.69 3.66
CA ILE A 9 -6.40 1.87 4.55
C ILE A 9 -5.27 2.86 4.25
N ASN A 10 -4.24 2.43 3.53
CA ASN A 10 -3.14 3.28 3.08
C ASN A 10 -2.49 2.68 1.82
N ALA A 11 -1.83 3.53 1.03
CA ALA A 11 -1.04 3.11 -0.12
C ALA A 11 0.17 4.03 -0.33
N THR A 12 1.30 3.45 -0.72
CA THR A 12 2.55 4.16 -1.05
C THR A 12 3.09 3.68 -2.39
N ILE A 13 4.01 4.46 -2.98
CA ILE A 13 4.69 4.10 -4.22
C ILE A 13 6.06 3.53 -3.88
N ALA A 14 6.37 2.35 -4.42
CA ALA A 14 7.71 1.81 -4.45
C ALA A 14 8.30 2.01 -5.85
N LEU A 15 9.46 2.66 -5.92
CA LEU A 15 10.15 2.99 -7.15
C LEU A 15 11.56 2.40 -7.14
N SER A 16 11.95 1.77 -8.26
CA SER A 16 13.28 1.19 -8.44
C SER A 16 13.85 1.55 -9.80
N GLU A 17 15.04 2.13 -9.80
CA GLU A 17 15.84 2.48 -10.97
C GLU A 17 17.34 2.48 -10.59
N ASP A 18 18.22 2.70 -11.56
CA ASP A 18 19.68 2.79 -11.33
C ASP A 18 20.18 4.22 -11.06
N TYR A 19 19.30 5.24 -11.14
CA TYR A 19 19.59 6.67 -11.01
C TYR A 19 20.64 7.23 -11.99
N ILE A 20 20.92 6.52 -13.10
CA ILE A 20 21.84 6.97 -14.15
C ILE A 20 21.04 7.65 -15.27
N ALA A 21 21.24 8.96 -15.42
CA ALA A 21 20.64 9.73 -16.50
C ALA A 21 21.13 9.26 -17.87
N THR A 22 20.21 9.04 -18.79
CA THR A 22 20.49 8.76 -20.21
C THR A 22 19.45 9.49 -21.08
N PRO A 23 19.79 9.88 -22.32
CA PRO A 23 18.81 10.50 -23.22
C PRO A 23 17.54 9.66 -23.43
N ALA A 24 17.69 8.32 -23.43
CA ALA A 24 16.56 7.40 -23.53
C ALA A 24 15.63 7.49 -22.30
N LYS A 25 16.18 7.50 -21.07
CA LYS A 25 15.38 7.65 -19.84
C LYS A 25 14.73 9.01 -19.73
N GLU A 26 15.42 10.08 -20.06
CA GLU A 26 14.85 11.43 -20.04
C GLU A 26 13.64 11.54 -20.99
N SER A 27 13.76 10.96 -22.18
CA SER A 27 12.66 10.88 -23.15
C SER A 27 11.47 10.06 -22.64
N ALA A 28 11.76 8.91 -22.00
CA ALA A 28 10.73 8.06 -21.40
C ALA A 28 10.00 8.76 -20.25
N ILE A 29 10.73 9.43 -19.34
CA ILE A 29 10.16 10.21 -18.24
C ILE A 29 9.28 11.34 -18.79
N LYS A 30 9.75 12.08 -19.81
CA LYS A 30 8.95 13.13 -20.45
C LYS A 30 7.67 12.58 -21.07
N THR A 31 7.74 11.42 -21.71
CA THR A 31 6.59 10.74 -22.30
C THR A 31 5.61 10.27 -21.23
N ALA A 32 6.11 9.65 -20.16
CA ALA A 32 5.31 9.21 -19.01
C ALA A 32 4.59 10.40 -18.34
N ASN A 33 5.27 11.53 -18.13
CA ASN A 33 4.66 12.76 -17.62
C ASN A 33 3.50 13.24 -18.51
N GLY A 34 3.68 13.21 -19.82
CA GLY A 34 2.64 13.55 -20.78
C GLY A 34 1.42 12.62 -20.73
N LYS A 35 1.62 11.34 -20.43
CA LYS A 35 0.55 10.35 -20.23
C LYS A 35 -0.17 10.54 -18.90
N MET A 36 0.57 10.74 -17.79
CA MET A 36 0.01 11.05 -16.48
C MET A 36 -0.85 12.31 -16.50
N ALA A 37 -0.41 13.37 -17.19
CA ALA A 37 -1.17 14.60 -17.34
C ALA A 37 -2.53 14.41 -18.05
N LYS A 38 -2.69 13.32 -18.81
CA LYS A 38 -3.93 12.96 -19.52
C LYS A 38 -4.75 11.90 -18.77
N GLY A 39 -4.29 11.46 -17.59
CA GLY A 39 -4.92 10.37 -16.82
C GLY A 39 -4.57 8.96 -17.32
N ASP A 40 -3.67 8.81 -18.29
CA ASP A 40 -3.20 7.52 -18.79
C ASP A 40 -2.11 6.96 -17.84
N TRP A 41 -2.53 6.53 -16.66
CA TRP A 41 -1.65 6.00 -15.63
C TRP A 41 -0.99 4.68 -16.04
N LYS A 42 -1.75 3.77 -16.65
CA LYS A 42 -1.23 2.49 -17.14
C LYS A 42 -0.17 2.71 -18.20
N GLY A 43 -0.46 3.53 -19.22
CA GLY A 43 0.50 3.83 -20.26
C GLY A 43 1.74 4.57 -19.74
N ALA A 44 1.62 5.40 -18.69
CA ALA A 44 2.76 6.04 -18.05
C ALA A 44 3.68 5.02 -17.36
N VAL A 45 3.12 4.13 -16.54
CA VAL A 45 3.87 3.08 -15.83
C VAL A 45 4.53 2.11 -16.82
N ASP A 46 3.82 1.70 -17.87
CA ASP A 46 4.40 0.85 -18.93
C ASP A 46 5.59 1.54 -19.63
N THR A 47 5.52 2.87 -19.82
CA THR A 47 6.61 3.65 -20.43
C THR A 47 7.84 3.71 -19.52
N LEU A 48 7.62 3.92 -18.22
CA LEU A 48 8.69 3.92 -17.22
C LEU A 48 9.34 2.54 -17.11
N GLN A 49 8.55 1.47 -17.09
CA GLN A 49 9.04 0.09 -17.02
C GLN A 49 9.95 -0.26 -18.20
N LEU A 50 9.58 0.14 -19.43
CA LEU A 50 10.40 -0.07 -20.62
C LEU A 50 11.73 0.68 -20.59
N ALA A 51 11.83 1.75 -19.79
CA ALA A 51 13.05 2.51 -19.56
C ALA A 51 13.86 2.03 -18.34
N GLY A 52 13.47 0.90 -17.73
CA GLY A 52 14.13 0.33 -16.56
C GLY A 52 13.73 0.97 -15.23
N ILE A 53 12.64 1.75 -15.20
CA ILE A 53 12.08 2.36 -13.99
C ILE A 53 10.86 1.55 -13.57
N SER A 54 10.98 0.76 -12.52
CA SER A 54 9.88 -0.06 -12.00
C SER A 54 9.09 0.73 -10.97
N VAL A 55 7.75 0.74 -11.12
CA VAL A 55 6.83 1.45 -10.22
C VAL A 55 5.76 0.48 -9.72
N LEU A 56 5.72 0.27 -8.41
CA LEU A 56 4.74 -0.56 -7.72
C LEU A 56 3.92 0.28 -6.75
N GLN A 57 2.71 -0.18 -6.45
CA GLN A 57 1.90 0.36 -5.36
C GLN A 57 1.93 -0.64 -4.20
N THR A 58 2.42 -0.19 -3.05
CA THR A 58 2.37 -0.96 -1.80
C THR A 58 1.13 -0.55 -1.01
N GLN A 59 0.25 -1.50 -0.73
CA GLN A 59 -1.01 -1.31 -0.02
C GLN A 59 -0.92 -1.85 1.40
N TYR A 60 -1.60 -1.17 2.33
CA TYR A 60 -1.77 -1.60 3.71
C TYR A 60 -3.21 -2.03 3.91
N LEU A 61 -3.40 -3.32 4.18
CA LEU A 61 -4.68 -4.01 4.19
C LEU A 61 -5.08 -4.34 5.64
N MET A 62 -6.19 -3.76 6.10
CA MET A 62 -6.72 -3.97 7.44
C MET A 62 -7.84 -5.02 7.43
N PRO A 63 -7.76 -6.10 8.24
CA PRO A 63 -8.86 -7.05 8.41
C PRO A 63 -9.98 -6.42 9.25
N LEU A 64 -11.08 -6.03 8.60
CA LEU A 64 -12.08 -5.15 9.18
C LEU A 64 -12.71 -5.68 10.48
N ASN A 65 -13.19 -6.92 10.47
CA ASN A 65 -13.90 -7.49 11.60
C ASN A 65 -12.94 -7.85 12.75
N GLN A 66 -11.74 -8.33 12.43
CA GLN A 66 -10.70 -8.61 13.41
C GLN A 66 -10.25 -7.34 14.13
N THR A 67 -9.98 -6.24 13.40
CA THR A 67 -9.59 -4.97 14.01
C THR A 67 -10.71 -4.40 14.90
N ARG A 68 -11.98 -4.48 14.46
CA ARG A 68 -13.14 -4.10 15.30
C ARG A 68 -13.20 -4.88 16.61
N LYS A 69 -13.00 -6.21 16.55
CA LYS A 69 -12.98 -7.07 17.75
C LYS A 69 -11.84 -6.74 18.70
N ALA A 70 -10.65 -6.45 18.16
CA ALA A 70 -9.49 -6.06 18.95
C ALA A 70 -9.73 -4.73 19.68
N VAL A 71 -10.22 -3.69 18.98
CA VAL A 71 -10.54 -2.39 19.59
C VAL A 71 -11.61 -2.52 20.67
N ALA A 72 -12.70 -3.27 20.41
CA ALA A 72 -13.73 -3.51 21.41
C ALA A 72 -13.22 -4.26 22.65
N SER A 73 -12.26 -5.17 22.47
CA SER A 73 -11.63 -5.91 23.58
C SER A 73 -10.69 -5.00 24.37
N ALA A 74 -9.89 -4.17 23.69
CA ALA A 74 -9.03 -3.18 24.32
C ALA A 74 -9.84 -2.17 25.14
N GLN A 75 -10.99 -1.70 24.64
CA GLN A 75 -11.90 -0.81 25.39
C GLN A 75 -12.31 -1.43 26.74
N LYS A 76 -12.70 -2.71 26.76
CA LYS A 76 -13.06 -3.43 28.00
C LYS A 76 -11.89 -3.54 28.98
N LEU A 77 -10.69 -3.82 28.46
CA LEU A 77 -9.46 -3.92 29.27
C LEU A 77 -9.09 -2.57 29.88
N LEU A 78 -9.16 -1.48 29.10
CA LEU A 78 -8.94 -0.12 29.59
C LEU A 78 -9.92 0.26 30.70
N SER A 79 -11.21 -0.03 30.53
CA SER A 79 -12.23 0.20 31.57
C SER A 79 -11.98 -0.60 32.85
N SER A 80 -11.20 -1.68 32.77
CA SER A 80 -10.82 -2.53 33.91
C SER A 80 -9.44 -2.16 34.50
N GLY A 81 -8.81 -1.07 34.05
CA GLY A 81 -7.47 -0.65 34.48
C GLY A 81 -6.33 -1.53 33.94
N LYS A 82 -6.60 -2.43 33.00
CA LYS A 82 -5.65 -3.39 32.43
C LYS A 82 -4.91 -2.79 31.24
N TYR A 83 -4.10 -1.78 31.49
CA TYR A 83 -3.45 -1.00 30.45
C TYR A 83 -2.44 -1.80 29.62
N TYR A 84 -1.69 -2.70 30.27
CA TYR A 84 -0.70 -3.53 29.58
C TYR A 84 -1.35 -4.53 28.62
N GLU A 85 -2.41 -5.20 29.08
CA GLU A 85 -3.17 -6.14 28.25
C GLU A 85 -3.91 -5.43 27.11
N ALA A 86 -4.46 -4.23 27.38
CA ALA A 86 -5.05 -3.40 26.32
C ALA A 86 -4.02 -3.05 25.24
N ASN A 87 -2.80 -2.67 25.64
CA ASN A 87 -1.69 -2.40 24.72
C ASN A 87 -1.36 -3.63 23.87
N LEU A 88 -1.27 -4.83 24.46
CA LEU A 88 -0.98 -6.05 23.70
C LEU A 88 -2.07 -6.39 22.68
N VAL A 89 -3.34 -6.19 23.02
CA VAL A 89 -4.46 -6.40 22.09
C VAL A 89 -4.41 -5.40 20.93
N LEU A 90 -4.11 -4.13 21.21
CA LEU A 90 -3.97 -3.11 20.17
C LEU A 90 -2.76 -3.37 19.27
N LYS A 91 -1.62 -3.76 19.85
CA LYS A 91 -0.45 -4.20 19.09
C LYS A 91 -0.79 -5.38 18.16
N GLY A 92 -1.58 -6.34 18.63
CA GLY A 92 -2.06 -7.44 17.80
C GLY A 92 -2.96 -6.98 16.63
N ALA A 93 -3.68 -5.87 16.79
CA ALA A 93 -4.44 -5.26 15.69
C ALA A 93 -3.53 -4.59 14.66
N GLU A 94 -2.45 -3.94 15.11
CA GLU A 94 -1.42 -3.37 14.22
C GLU A 94 -0.67 -4.46 13.45
N GLU A 95 -0.28 -5.55 14.12
CA GLU A 95 0.37 -6.72 13.50
C GLU A 95 -0.57 -7.48 12.55
N GLY A 96 -1.87 -7.25 12.64
CA GLY A 96 -2.87 -7.80 11.73
C GLY A 96 -2.92 -7.07 10.38
N ILE A 97 -2.26 -5.91 10.23
CA ILE A 97 -2.18 -5.20 8.96
C ILE A 97 -1.29 -5.98 8.00
N VAL A 98 -1.84 -6.36 6.85
CA VAL A 98 -1.10 -7.03 5.78
C VAL A 98 -0.53 -5.99 4.83
N ILE A 99 0.72 -6.17 4.42
CA ILE A 99 1.37 -5.35 3.40
C ILE A 99 1.39 -6.15 2.10
N ASP A 100 0.83 -5.59 1.05
CA ASP A 100 0.82 -6.20 -0.29
C ASP A 100 1.38 -5.22 -1.32
N SER A 101 2.02 -5.72 -2.37
CA SER A 101 2.61 -4.89 -3.42
C SER A 101 2.19 -5.36 -4.80
N GLU A 102 1.59 -4.46 -5.58
CA GLU A 102 1.04 -4.78 -6.89
C GLU A 102 1.53 -3.80 -7.95
N MET A 103 1.52 -4.23 -9.21
CA MET A 103 1.76 -3.32 -10.33
C MET A 103 0.57 -2.37 -10.53
N ILE A 104 0.86 -1.09 -10.69
CA ILE A 104 -0.15 -0.06 -10.94
C ILE A 104 -0.83 -0.35 -12.29
N GLY A 105 -2.16 -0.54 -12.27
CA GLY A 105 -2.94 -0.81 -13.48
C GLY A 105 -2.93 -2.26 -13.97
N ALA A 106 -2.58 -3.23 -13.11
CA ALA A 106 -2.75 -4.67 -13.39
C ALA A 106 -4.17 -5.20 -13.12
N GLY A 107 -5.03 -4.42 -12.45
CA GLY A 107 -6.39 -4.81 -12.04
C GLY A 107 -7.52 -3.92 -12.58
N GLN A 108 -7.27 -3.12 -13.62
CA GLN A 108 -8.29 -2.35 -14.37
C GLN A 108 -8.33 -2.79 -15.83
#